data_AF-A0AAE3RWP9-F1
#
_entry.id   AF-A0AAE3RWP9-F1
#
_cell.length_a   1.000
_cell.length_b   1.000
_cell.length_c   1.000
_cell.angle_alpha   90.00
_cell.angle_beta   90.00
_cell.angle_gamma   90.00
#
_symmetry.space_group_name_H-M   'P 1'
#
loop_
_entity.id
_entity.type
_entity.pdbx_description
1 polymer ?
#
loop_
_entity_poly.entity_id
_entity_poly.type
_entity_poly.pdbx_seq_one_letter_code
_entity_poly.pdbx_strand_id
1 'polypeptide(L)' 'MAERVIAQSGATVEVATLADVDGEAYTLPAATTSALGGVKKAANQADSVATDVAGVVTDFNALLAKLKAAGMPSLLRTCL' A
#
# COMPACT_ATOMS: atom_id res chain seq x y z
N MET A 1 -13.95 -14.00 -25.58
CA MET A 1 -14.30 -15.14 -26.46
C MET A 1 -13.08 -16.03 -26.45
N ALA A 2 -13.16 -17.26 -25.94
CA ALA A 2 -12.00 -18.15 -25.90
C ALA A 2 -11.56 -18.47 -27.34
N GLU A 3 -10.27 -18.31 -27.63
CA GLU A 3 -9.71 -18.69 -28.92
C GLU A 3 -9.45 -20.20 -28.90
N ARG A 4 -10.01 -20.93 -29.87
CA ARG A 4 -9.84 -22.38 -29.98
C ARG A 4 -8.58 -22.68 -30.78
N VAL A 5 -7.62 -23.37 -30.18
CA VAL A 5 -6.36 -23.78 -30.83
C VAL A 5 -6.34 -25.29 -31.07
N ILE A 6 -5.43 -25.74 -31.94
CA ILE A 6 -5.20 -27.16 -32.22
C ILE A 6 -3.88 -27.58 -31.56
N ALA A 7 -3.92 -28.61 -30.70
CA ALA A 7 -2.72 -29.19 -30.11
C ALA A 7 -1.93 -30.03 -31.13
N GLN A 8 -0.66 -30.33 -30.83
CA GLN A 8 0.18 -31.19 -31.71
C GLN A 8 -0.40 -32.60 -31.93
N SER A 9 -1.30 -33.05 -31.04
CA SER A 9 -2.05 -34.29 -31.17
C SER A 9 -3.25 -34.20 -32.15
N GLY A 10 -3.53 -33.02 -32.71
CA GLY A 10 -4.69 -32.76 -33.58
C GLY A 10 -6.01 -32.50 -32.83
N ALA A 11 -6.01 -32.58 -31.50
CA ALA A 11 -7.18 -32.26 -30.69
C ALA A 11 -7.40 -30.74 -30.55
N THR A 12 -8.66 -30.31 -30.49
CA THR A 12 -8.99 -28.92 -30.20
C THR A 12 -8.85 -28.64 -28.71
N VAL A 13 -8.17 -27.55 -28.35
CA VAL A 13 -7.95 -27.10 -26.97
C VAL A 13 -8.42 -25.65 -26.85
N GLU A 14 -9.00 -25.30 -25.70
CA GLU A 14 -9.35 -23.92 -25.38
C GLU A 14 -8.14 -23.20 -24.78
N VAL A 15 -7.79 -22.03 -25.33
CA VAL A 15 -6.76 -21.17 -24.74
C VAL A 15 -7.35 -20.43 -23.57
N ALA A 16 -6.75 -20.59 -22.39
CA ALA A 16 -7.10 -19.81 -21.21
C ALA A 16 -6.91 -18.32 -21.51
N THR A 17 -7.98 -17.57 -21.29
CA THR A 17 -8.03 -16.11 -21.36
C THR A 17 -7.91 -15.52 -19.95
N LEU A 18 -7.77 -14.19 -19.85
CA LEU A 18 -7.81 -13.51 -18.56
C LEU A 18 -9.13 -13.75 -17.78
N ALA A 19 -10.21 -14.19 -18.44
CA ALA A 19 -11.46 -14.56 -17.78
C ALA A 19 -11.43 -15.95 -17.12
N ASP A 20 -10.46 -16.79 -17.49
CA ASP A 20 -10.25 -18.13 -16.91
C ASP A 20 -9.27 -18.08 -15.71
N VAL A 21 -8.72 -16.90 -15.43
CA VAL A 21 -7.94 -16.63 -14.21
C VAL A 21 -8.94 -16.28 -13.12
N ASP A 22 -9.09 -17.16 -12.13
CA ASP A 22 -9.85 -16.86 -10.91
C ASP A 22 -9.15 -15.75 -10.12
N GLY A 23 -9.51 -14.49 -10.41
CA GLY A 23 -8.90 -13.33 -9.77
C GLY A 23 -9.45 -12.01 -10.30
N GLU A 24 -10.10 -11.25 -9.43
CA GLU A 24 -10.48 -9.87 -9.71
C GLU A 24 -9.25 -8.95 -9.77
N ALA A 25 -9.36 -7.84 -10.52
CA ALA A 25 -8.33 -6.83 -10.56
C ALA A 25 -8.04 -6.28 -9.15
N TYR A 26 -6.79 -6.40 -8.69
CA TYR A 26 -6.41 -5.94 -7.36
C TYR A 26 -6.23 -4.42 -7.31
N THR A 27 -7.01 -3.76 -6.47
CA THR A 27 -6.79 -2.37 -6.07
C THR A 27 -6.17 -2.33 -4.68
N LEU A 28 -5.00 -1.70 -4.53
CA LEU A 28 -4.34 -1.56 -3.23
C LEU A 28 -5.21 -0.71 -2.28
N PRO A 29 -5.78 -1.29 -1.20
CA PRO A 29 -6.56 -0.52 -0.25
C PRO A 29 -5.63 0.33 0.63
N ALA A 30 -6.16 1.41 1.20
CA ALA A 30 -5.44 2.14 2.24
C ALA A 30 -5.29 1.27 3.50
N ALA A 31 -4.16 1.41 4.20
CA ALA A 31 -3.93 0.70 5.46
C ALA A 31 -4.97 1.12 6.53
N THR A 32 -5.44 0.14 7.31
CA THR A 32 -6.31 0.37 8.48
C THR A 32 -5.76 -0.38 9.69
N THR A 33 -6.29 -0.14 10.89
CA THR A 33 -5.88 -0.87 12.10
C THR A 33 -6.15 -2.37 12.07
N SER A 34 -7.05 -2.81 11.19
CA SER A 34 -7.55 -4.18 11.15
C SER A 34 -7.23 -4.90 9.84
N ALA A 35 -6.66 -4.19 8.86
CA ALA A 35 -6.33 -4.74 7.56
C ALA A 35 -5.06 -4.09 6.97
N LEU A 36 -4.24 -4.92 6.35
CA LEU A 36 -3.06 -4.48 5.61
C LEU A 36 -3.48 -3.64 4.40
N GLY A 37 -2.69 -2.61 4.11
CA GLY A 37 -2.90 -1.74 2.96
C GLY A 37 -1.71 -0.82 2.71
N GLY A 38 -1.81 0.00 1.67
CA GLY A 38 -0.78 0.93 1.27
C GLY A 38 -0.74 2.20 2.12
N VAL A 39 0.46 2.75 2.29
CA VAL A 39 0.71 4.11 2.79
C VAL A 39 1.54 4.89 1.77
N LYS A 40 1.43 6.22 1.80
CA LYS A 40 2.27 7.07 0.96
C LYS A 40 3.64 7.26 1.63
N LYS A 41 4.66 7.54 0.82
CA LYS A 41 5.97 7.93 1.36
C LYS A 41 5.84 9.27 2.10
N ALA A 42 6.29 9.31 3.36
CA ALA A 42 6.34 10.54 4.13
C ALA A 42 7.39 11.50 3.56
N ALA A 43 7.18 12.81 3.75
CA ALA A 43 8.18 13.81 3.45
C ALA A 43 9.42 13.63 4.35
N ASN A 44 10.60 13.94 3.83
CA ASN A 44 11.85 13.81 4.59
C ASN A 44 11.84 14.71 5.83
N GLN A 45 12.25 14.17 6.99
CA GLN A 45 12.53 14.92 8.21
C GLN A 45 14.04 15.08 8.32
N ALA A 46 14.53 16.32 8.39
CA ALA A 46 15.94 16.58 8.62
C ALA A 46 16.34 16.13 10.02
N ASP A 47 17.63 15.83 10.22
CA ASP A 47 18.15 15.47 11.53
C ASP A 47 17.91 16.59 12.54
N SER A 48 17.53 16.21 13.76
CA SER A 48 17.34 17.17 14.84
C SER A 48 18.70 17.74 15.25
N VAL A 49 18.79 19.06 15.24
CA VAL A 49 19.94 19.84 15.76
C VAL A 49 19.58 20.54 17.08
N ALA A 50 18.50 20.11 17.72
CA ALA A 50 18.01 20.71 18.96
C ALA A 50 19.00 20.49 20.11
N THR A 51 19.31 21.57 20.84
CA THR A 51 20.16 21.55 22.03
C THR A 51 19.37 21.52 23.34
N ASP A 52 18.04 21.61 23.25
CA ASP A 52 17.14 21.67 24.39
C ASP A 52 15.87 20.80 24.16
N VAL A 53 15.13 20.57 25.25
CA VAL A 53 13.92 19.74 25.20
C VAL A 53 12.83 20.39 24.33
N ALA A 54 12.72 21.72 24.33
CA ALA A 54 11.74 22.43 23.53
C ALA A 54 11.97 22.26 22.02
N GLY A 55 13.23 22.27 21.57
CA GLY A 55 13.61 21.98 20.19
C GLY A 55 13.28 20.54 19.80
N VAL A 56 13.57 19.56 20.67
CA VAL A 56 13.24 18.15 20.42
C VAL A 56 11.73 17.94 20.30
N VAL A 57 10.92 18.58 21.16
CA VAL A 57 9.44 18.50 21.08
C VAL A 57 8.93 19.10 19.77
N THR A 58 9.56 20.16 19.29
CA THR A 58 9.21 20.80 18.01
C THR A 58 9.51 19.87 16.84
N ASP A 59 10.73 19.30 16.79
CA ASP A 59 11.13 18.36 15.74
C ASP A 59 10.29 17.09 15.75
N PHE A 60 9.94 16.58 16.93
CA PHE A 60 9.05 15.44 17.09
C PHE A 60 7.64 15.72 16.56
N ASN A 61 7.06 16.87 16.90
CA ASN A 61 5.75 17.26 16.39
C ASN A 61 5.76 17.46 14.86
N ALA A 62 6.86 17.97 14.29
CA ALA A 62 7.04 18.06 12.86
C ALA A 62 7.09 16.68 12.18
N LEU A 63 7.80 15.71 12.78
CA LEU A 63 7.79 14.33 12.32
C LEU A 63 6.37 13.74 12.37
N LEU A 64 5.65 13.93 13.48
CA LEU A 64 4.27 13.46 13.62
C LEU A 64 3.36 14.02 12.52
N ALA A 65 3.51 15.30 12.16
CA ALA A 65 2.74 15.91 11.08
C ALA A 65 3.05 15.26 9.71
N LYS A 66 4.32 14.96 9.42
CA LYS A 66 4.75 14.32 8.17
C LYS A 66 4.22 12.89 8.05
N LEU A 67 4.25 12.12 9.14
CA LEU A 67 3.68 10.77 9.19
C LEU A 67 2.14 10.79 9.10
N LYS A 68 1.50 11.82 9.67
CA LYS A 68 0.06 12.04 9.53
C LYS A 68 -0.34 12.25 8.07
N ALA A 69 0.40 13.10 7.35
CA ALA A 69 0.18 13.35 5.93
C ALA A 69 0.44 12.10 5.05
N ALA A 70 1.30 11.19 5.49
CA ALA A 70 1.61 9.93 4.80
C ALA A 70 0.52 8.85 4.90
N GLY A 71 -0.52 9.07 5.72
CA GLY A 71 -1.63 8.14 5.90
C GLY A 71 -1.53 7.22 7.12
N MET A 72 -0.53 7.41 7.99
CA MET A 72 -0.40 6.64 9.25
C MET A 72 -1.41 6.94 10.38
N PRO A 73 -2.16 8.07 10.46
CA PRO A 73 -2.94 8.38 11.66
C PRO A 73 -4.28 7.65 11.76
N SER A 74 -4.78 7.03 10.69
CA SER A 74 -5.86 6.04 10.80
C SER A 74 -5.43 4.86 11.67
N LEU A 75 -4.13 4.56 11.76
CA LEU A 75 -3.60 3.44 12.53
C LEU A 75 -3.38 3.80 14.01
N LEU A 76 -2.99 5.04 14.32
CA LEU A 76 -2.51 5.43 15.65
C LEU A 76 -3.64 5.81 16.64
N ARG A 77 -4.83 6.18 16.14
CA ARG A 77 -5.90 6.78 16.97
C ARG A 77 -6.88 5.76 17.59
N THR A 78 -6.74 4.48 17.25
CA THR A 78 -7.61 3.39 17.73
C THR A 78 -6.87 2.39 18.63
N CYS A 79 -5.60 2.63 18.92
CA CYS A 79 -4.76 1.79 19.77
C CYS A 79 -4.48 2.39 21.16
N LEU A 80 -5.21 3.43 21.56
CA LEU A 80 -5.20 3.98 22.91
C LEU A 80 -6.62 4.10 23.45
#